data_AF-A0A9D8Q8Z0-F1
#
_entry.id   AF-A0A9D8Q8Z0-F1
#
_cell.length_a   1.000
_cell.length_b   1.000
_cell.length_c   1.000
_cell.angle_alpha   90.00
_cell.angle_beta   90.00
_cell.angle_gamma   90.00
#
_symmetry.space_group_name_H-M   'P 1'
#
loop_
_entity.id
_entity.type
_entity.pdbx_description
1 polymer ?
#
loop_
_entity_poly.entity_id
_entity_poly.type
_entity_poly.pdbx_seq_one_letter_code
_entity_poly.pdbx_strand_id
1 'polypeptide(L)'
;MARDNLFRFGGEFLDSAREAVFRQARLAETLRQCRLIFLVSAVLNTLFLVSDWRFHGTSHFFVAVPARLVVVAASLLCYGLVRKATRFEEAQWILIGWEVATALAVALLVSSRSDLALFVVMMLPSIFYLVAPTAFRWTMTLGGGCSALMLAGYLGRGPFPTTLPGLVLVLVMLNFALGLVVIHGNRLRRLEWTATQAEREAKDALGVSQAMIERLFMAVPIPLVVASREDGRFLRSNDAAKRYFGREQLATARVSDILFAERDRREILGRLEQQDQISGYEAQMRDGAGARRDVLITATGVPIDGALAVSRASSTSPIARRLRPAPGGRRRMTT
;
A
#
# COMPACT_ATOMS: atom_id res chain seq x y z
N MET A 1 -22.31 -9.01 3.53
CA MET A 1 -22.30 -9.49 4.92
C MET A 1 -21.20 -10.56 5.10
N ALA A 2 -19.91 -10.18 4.93
CA ALA A 2 -18.77 -11.11 4.93
C ALA A 2 -17.54 -10.56 5.70
N ARG A 3 -17.76 -9.59 6.60
CA ARG A 3 -16.67 -8.84 7.27
C ARG A 3 -16.24 -9.43 8.62
N ASP A 4 -17.02 -10.33 9.22
CA ASP A 4 -16.77 -10.77 10.60
C ASP A 4 -15.84 -11.98 10.73
N ASN A 5 -15.59 -12.72 9.63
CA ASN A 5 -14.76 -13.94 9.63
C ASN A 5 -13.36 -13.76 9.03
N LEU A 6 -12.79 -12.55 9.06
CA LEU A 6 -11.42 -12.31 8.58
C LEU A 6 -10.38 -12.24 9.71
N PHE A 7 -10.83 -11.97 10.94
CA PHE A 7 -9.96 -11.69 12.07
C PHE A 7 -10.28 -12.55 13.29
N ARG A 8 -9.25 -12.93 14.05
CA ARG A 8 -9.38 -13.50 15.39
C ARG A 8 -9.76 -12.41 16.39
N PHE A 9 -10.18 -12.80 17.60
CA PHE A 9 -10.44 -11.87 18.70
C PHE A 9 -9.28 -10.89 18.98
N GLY A 10 -8.03 -11.34 18.78
CA GLY A 10 -6.83 -10.51 18.92
C GLY A 10 -6.51 -9.55 17.77
N GLY A 11 -7.35 -9.49 16.73
CA GLY A 11 -7.14 -8.68 15.53
C GLY A 11 -6.17 -9.28 14.50
N GLU A 12 -5.64 -10.49 14.74
CA GLU A 12 -4.82 -11.26 13.78
C GLU A 12 -5.68 -11.82 12.64
N PHE A 13 -5.08 -12.11 11.46
CA PHE A 13 -5.81 -12.80 10.41
C PHE A 13 -6.17 -14.24 10.82
N LEU A 14 -7.32 -14.72 10.34
CA LEU A 14 -7.71 -16.13 10.52
C LEU A 14 -6.81 -17.08 9.71
N ASP A 15 -6.41 -16.67 8.50
CA ASP A 15 -5.49 -17.40 7.63
C ASP A 15 -4.02 -17.23 8.07
N SER A 16 -3.39 -18.35 8.43
CA SER A 16 -2.00 -18.39 8.91
C SER A 16 -0.98 -18.03 7.82
N ALA A 17 -1.27 -18.30 6.55
CA ALA A 17 -0.37 -17.98 5.45
C ALA A 17 -0.29 -16.46 5.23
N ARG A 18 -1.45 -15.79 5.20
CA ARG A 18 -1.52 -14.32 5.13
C ARG A 18 -0.86 -13.65 6.32
N GLU A 19 -1.06 -14.20 7.52
CA GLU A 19 -0.43 -13.71 8.74
C GLU A 19 1.11 -13.88 8.70
N ALA A 20 1.62 -14.98 8.14
CA ALA A 20 3.06 -15.18 7.97
C ALA A 20 3.67 -14.16 6.99
N VAL A 21 3.00 -13.89 5.86
CA VAL A 21 3.42 -12.86 4.89
C VAL A 21 3.43 -11.47 5.54
N PHE A 22 2.38 -11.13 6.29
CA PHE A 22 2.33 -9.87 7.04
C PHE A 22 3.51 -9.74 8.03
N ARG A 23 3.80 -10.79 8.80
CA ARG A 23 4.91 -10.80 9.77
C ARG A 23 6.27 -10.68 9.08
N GLN A 24 6.46 -11.38 7.97
CA GLN A 24 7.71 -11.33 7.22
C GLN A 24 7.95 -9.94 6.62
N ALA A 25 6.92 -9.29 6.09
CA ALA A 25 7.01 -7.93 5.57
C ALA A 25 7.44 -6.89 6.63
N ARG A 26 7.12 -7.12 7.91
CA ARG A 26 7.45 -6.23 9.03
C ARG A 26 8.65 -6.64 9.86
N LEU A 27 9.25 -7.80 9.59
CA LEU A 27 10.35 -8.35 10.39
C LEU A 27 11.49 -7.35 10.61
N ALA A 28 11.91 -6.64 9.57
CA ALA A 28 12.98 -5.65 9.66
C ALA A 28 12.63 -4.49 10.61
N GLU A 29 11.38 -4.02 10.56
CA GLU A 29 10.86 -2.99 11.46
C GLU A 29 10.81 -3.50 12.90
N THR A 30 10.28 -4.71 13.12
CA THR A 30 10.23 -5.36 14.44
C THR A 30 11.62 -5.51 15.05
N LEU A 31 12.61 -6.01 14.28
CA LEU A 31 13.99 -6.15 14.76
C LEU A 31 14.59 -4.79 15.15
N ARG A 32 14.30 -3.73 14.39
CA ARG A 32 14.73 -2.36 14.71
C ARG A 32 14.09 -1.87 16.01
N GLN A 33 12.80 -2.10 16.20
CA GLN A 33 12.08 -1.74 17.42
C GLN A 33 12.63 -2.49 18.64
N CYS A 34 12.83 -3.82 18.56
CA CYS A 34 13.43 -4.59 19.64
C CYS A 34 14.80 -4.04 20.05
N ARG A 35 15.67 -3.74 19.07
CA ARG A 35 17.00 -3.14 19.33
C ARG A 35 16.89 -1.80 20.06
N LEU A 36 15.95 -0.95 19.64
CA LEU A 36 15.71 0.34 20.28
C LEU A 36 15.24 0.17 21.72
N ILE A 37 14.29 -0.73 21.97
CA ILE A 37 13.75 -1.02 23.32
C ILE A 37 14.88 -1.51 24.24
N PHE A 38 15.69 -2.47 23.79
CA PHE A 38 16.81 -2.98 24.59
C PHE A 38 17.85 -1.90 24.88
N LEU A 39 18.20 -1.08 23.89
CA LEU A 39 19.16 0.01 24.07
C LEU A 39 18.63 1.06 25.05
N VAL A 40 17.39 1.52 24.87
CA VAL A 40 16.76 2.52 25.74
C VAL A 40 16.62 1.98 27.16
N SER A 41 16.22 0.71 27.32
CA SER A 41 16.17 0.07 28.64
C SER A 41 17.54 0.04 29.32
N ALA A 42 18.60 -0.36 28.60
CA ALA A 42 19.95 -0.38 29.15
C ALA A 42 20.41 1.03 29.58
N VAL A 43 20.17 2.04 28.75
CA VAL A 43 20.52 3.45 29.05
C VAL A 43 19.76 3.96 30.27
N LEU A 44 18.42 3.81 30.28
CA LEU A 44 17.59 4.28 31.39
C LEU A 44 17.95 3.59 32.70
N ASN A 45 18.13 2.26 32.70
CA ASN A 45 18.51 1.54 33.92
C ASN A 45 19.93 1.88 34.39
N THR A 46 20.85 2.21 33.47
CA THR A 46 22.18 2.72 33.84
C THR A 46 22.08 4.11 34.49
N LEU A 47 21.27 5.02 33.93
CA LEU A 47 21.05 6.34 34.54
C LEU A 47 20.44 6.24 35.93
N PHE A 48 19.45 5.36 36.10
CA PHE A 48 18.89 5.12 37.42
C PHE A 48 19.89 4.46 38.38
N LEU A 49 20.77 3.57 37.90
CA LEU A 49 21.82 2.98 38.73
C LEU A 49 22.78 4.06 39.27
N VAL A 50 23.14 5.04 38.44
CA VAL A 50 23.95 6.21 38.88
C VAL A 50 23.17 7.04 39.90
N SER A 51 21.87 7.28 39.67
CA SER A 51 21.00 8.02 40.59
C SER A 51 20.84 7.32 41.95
N ASP A 52 20.76 5.99 41.96
CA ASP A 52 20.62 5.18 43.17
C ASP A 52 21.82 5.28 44.11
N TRP A 53 22.98 5.75 43.62
CA TRP A 53 24.16 6.02 44.45
C TRP A 53 23.87 7.04 45.56
N ARG A 54 22.87 7.91 45.38
CA ARG A 54 22.42 8.86 46.41
C ARG A 54 21.82 8.18 47.64
N PHE A 55 21.36 6.94 47.51
CA PHE A 55 20.76 6.15 48.60
C PHE A 55 21.75 5.17 49.24
N HIS A 56 23.06 5.34 49.00
CA HIS A 56 24.10 4.50 49.56
C HIS A 56 23.97 4.39 51.09
N GLY A 57 23.98 3.14 51.60
CA GLY A 57 23.80 2.84 53.02
C GLY A 57 22.37 2.50 53.45
N THR A 58 21.37 2.63 52.57
CA THR A 58 19.99 2.20 52.85
C THR A 58 19.75 0.73 52.45
N SER A 59 18.75 0.08 53.06
CA SER A 59 18.33 -1.28 52.66
C SER A 59 17.84 -1.36 51.20
N HIS A 60 17.24 -0.27 50.70
CA HIS A 60 16.83 -0.13 49.30
C HIS A 60 18.02 -0.26 48.33
N PHE A 61 19.19 0.31 48.67
CA PHE A 61 20.37 0.29 47.82
C PHE A 61 20.86 -1.13 47.51
N PHE A 62 20.86 -2.01 48.51
CA PHE A 62 21.32 -3.40 48.36
C PHE A 62 20.41 -4.26 47.48
N VAL A 63 19.13 -3.89 47.34
CA VAL A 63 18.17 -4.57 46.46
C VAL A 63 18.18 -3.94 45.06
N ALA A 64 18.26 -2.61 44.99
CA ALA A 64 18.12 -1.87 43.74
C ALA A 64 19.32 -2.07 42.80
N VAL A 65 20.54 -2.05 43.32
CA VAL A 65 21.76 -2.17 42.51
C VAL A 65 21.83 -3.51 41.76
N PRO A 66 21.69 -4.69 42.42
CA PRO A 66 21.69 -5.96 41.72
C PRO A 66 20.55 -6.07 40.70
N ALA A 67 19.35 -5.62 41.06
CA ALA A 67 18.20 -5.66 40.15
C ALA A 67 18.46 -4.87 38.87
N ARG A 68 18.99 -3.64 38.97
CA ARG A 68 19.33 -2.83 37.78
C ARG A 68 20.48 -3.41 36.97
N LEU A 69 21.51 -3.95 37.61
CA LEU A 69 22.60 -4.62 36.91
C LEU A 69 22.09 -5.83 36.10
N VAL A 70 21.16 -6.61 36.66
CA VAL A 70 20.49 -7.71 35.94
C VAL A 70 19.73 -7.20 34.73
N VAL A 71 18.93 -6.13 34.88
CA VAL A 71 18.17 -5.54 33.74
C VAL A 71 19.11 -5.02 32.67
N VAL A 72 20.19 -4.32 33.03
CA VAL A 72 21.18 -3.80 32.06
C VAL A 72 21.88 -4.95 31.34
N ALA A 73 22.37 -5.95 32.07
CA ALA A 73 23.03 -7.11 31.50
C ALA A 73 22.10 -7.90 30.56
N ALA A 74 20.86 -8.16 30.99
CA ALA A 74 19.85 -8.83 30.17
C ALA A 74 19.53 -8.02 28.90
N SER A 75 19.41 -6.69 29.01
CA SER A 75 19.14 -5.80 27.88
C SER A 75 20.28 -5.82 26.85
N LEU A 76 21.54 -5.75 27.30
CA LEU A 76 22.71 -5.82 26.41
C LEU A 76 22.88 -7.20 25.76
N LEU A 77 22.64 -8.27 26.51
CA LEU A 77 22.65 -9.64 25.97
C LEU A 77 21.59 -9.80 24.88
N CYS A 78 20.35 -9.39 25.16
CA CYS A 78 19.24 -9.48 24.19
C CYS A 78 19.47 -8.59 22.97
N TYR A 79 20.08 -7.41 23.13
CA TYR A 79 20.53 -6.57 22.02
C TYR A 79 21.54 -7.31 21.13
N GLY A 80 22.50 -8.02 21.70
CA GLY A 80 23.46 -8.85 20.96
C GLY A 80 22.80 -10.02 20.22
N LEU A 81 21.87 -10.72 20.89
CA LEU A 81 21.17 -11.87 20.33
C LEU A 81 20.23 -11.48 19.19
N VAL A 82 19.45 -10.40 19.33
CA VAL A 82 18.49 -9.96 18.31
C VAL A 82 19.16 -9.43 17.04
N ARG A 83 20.45 -9.09 17.08
CA ARG A 83 21.23 -8.78 15.88
C ARG A 83 21.44 -9.98 14.97
N LYS A 84 21.44 -11.19 15.53
CA LYS A 84 21.60 -12.45 14.80
C LYS A 84 20.26 -13.06 14.37
N ALA A 85 19.14 -12.55 14.87
CA ALA A 85 17.81 -13.07 14.59
C ALA A 85 17.42 -12.82 13.12
N THR A 86 16.97 -13.87 12.45
CA THR A 86 16.50 -13.84 11.04
C THR A 86 15.02 -14.17 10.91
N ARG A 87 14.41 -14.63 12.00
CA ARG A 87 13.00 -15.01 12.07
C ARG A 87 12.27 -14.23 13.15
N PHE A 88 10.98 -14.02 12.93
CA PHE A 88 10.12 -13.37 13.92
C PHE A 88 10.07 -14.16 15.24
N GLU A 89 10.06 -15.49 15.17
CA GLU A 89 9.99 -16.35 16.36
C GLU A 89 11.23 -16.24 17.25
N GLU A 90 12.42 -16.16 16.65
CA GLU A 90 13.68 -15.96 17.39
C GLU A 90 13.67 -14.62 18.13
N ALA A 91 13.30 -13.54 17.41
CA ALA A 91 13.19 -12.21 18.01
C ALA A 91 12.14 -12.17 19.13
N GLN A 92 11.02 -12.88 18.96
CA GLN A 92 9.97 -12.98 19.96
C GLN A 92 10.48 -13.69 21.23
N TRP A 93 11.13 -14.85 21.12
CA TRP A 93 11.64 -15.55 22.30
C TRP A 93 12.68 -14.75 23.08
N ILE A 94 13.57 -14.04 22.37
CA ILE A 94 14.55 -13.14 22.98
C ILE A 94 13.82 -12.02 23.75
N LEU A 95 12.80 -11.40 23.12
CA LEU A 95 12.02 -10.34 23.74
C LEU A 95 11.24 -10.82 24.96
N ILE A 96 10.59 -12.00 24.89
CA ILE A 96 9.88 -12.61 26.02
C ILE A 96 10.83 -12.88 27.18
N GLY A 97 12.01 -13.46 26.90
CA GLY A 97 13.02 -13.70 27.94
C GLY A 97 13.46 -12.41 28.63
N TRP A 98 13.65 -11.35 27.86
CA TRP A 98 13.97 -10.02 28.39
C TRP A 98 12.84 -9.42 29.24
N GLU A 99 11.59 -9.53 28.81
CA GLU A 99 10.43 -9.03 29.57
C GLU A 99 10.30 -9.75 30.91
N VAL A 100 10.43 -11.08 30.92
CA VAL A 100 10.37 -11.89 32.15
C VAL A 100 11.51 -11.52 33.09
N ALA A 101 12.75 -11.43 32.60
CA ALA A 101 13.89 -11.02 33.42
C ALA A 101 13.71 -9.62 34.00
N THR A 102 13.20 -8.68 33.21
CA THR A 102 12.92 -7.31 33.64
C THR A 102 11.80 -7.27 34.67
N ALA A 103 10.70 -8.01 34.46
CA ALA A 103 9.59 -8.08 35.38
C ALA A 103 10.01 -8.65 36.74
N LEU A 104 10.84 -9.69 36.77
CA LEU A 104 11.36 -10.27 38.02
C LEU A 104 12.27 -9.28 38.76
N ALA A 105 13.20 -8.64 38.06
CA ALA A 105 14.10 -7.66 38.68
C ALA A 105 13.33 -6.45 39.23
N VAL A 106 12.34 -5.95 38.49
CA VAL A 106 11.51 -4.81 38.92
C VAL A 106 10.54 -5.21 40.04
N ALA A 107 10.02 -6.44 40.07
CA ALA A 107 9.20 -6.91 41.19
C ALA A 107 9.98 -6.92 42.51
N LEU A 108 11.27 -7.28 42.47
CA LEU A 108 12.17 -7.19 43.63
C LEU A 108 12.38 -5.73 44.06
N LEU A 109 12.57 -4.80 43.12
CA LEU A 109 12.65 -3.37 43.42
C LEU A 109 11.38 -2.86 44.13
N VAL A 110 10.20 -3.20 43.61
CA VAL A 110 8.89 -2.78 44.15
C VAL A 110 8.64 -3.35 45.55
N SER A 111 9.24 -4.49 45.90
CA SER A 111 9.11 -5.10 47.24
C SER A 111 9.64 -4.24 48.38
N SER A 112 10.50 -3.26 48.07
CA SER A 112 11.00 -2.28 49.05
C SER A 112 9.97 -1.22 49.45
N ARG A 113 8.76 -1.22 48.87
CA ARG A 113 7.66 -0.27 49.15
C ARG A 113 8.08 1.21 49.19
N SER A 114 8.94 1.63 48.25
CA SER A 114 9.25 3.05 48.06
C SER A 114 8.01 3.82 47.61
N ASP A 115 7.94 5.13 47.87
CA ASP A 115 6.86 6.00 47.38
C ASP A 115 6.68 5.94 45.85
N LEU A 116 7.75 5.59 45.13
CA LEU A 116 7.74 5.44 43.67
C LEU A 116 7.21 4.07 43.19
N ALA A 117 7.06 3.08 44.08
CA ALA A 117 6.73 1.71 43.73
C ALA A 117 5.36 1.60 43.02
N LEU A 118 4.37 2.40 43.46
CA LEU A 118 3.04 2.42 42.84
C LEU A 118 3.07 2.87 41.38
N PHE A 119 3.90 3.87 41.05
CA PHE A 119 4.06 4.31 39.65
C PHE A 119 4.67 3.20 38.79
N VAL A 120 5.68 2.49 39.31
CA VAL A 120 6.35 1.39 38.61
C VAL A 120 5.41 0.21 38.37
N VAL A 121 4.57 -0.13 39.36
CA VAL A 121 3.55 -1.19 39.27
C VAL A 121 2.59 -0.96 38.10
N MET A 122 2.26 0.30 37.78
CA MET A 122 1.37 0.66 36.69
C MET A 122 2.10 0.91 35.37
N MET A 123 3.28 1.54 35.41
CA MET A 123 4.04 1.89 34.20
C MET A 123 4.61 0.65 33.50
N LEU A 124 5.21 -0.29 34.23
CA LEU A 124 5.92 -1.40 33.57
C LEU A 124 4.97 -2.29 32.73
N PRO A 125 3.80 -2.72 33.24
CA PRO A 125 2.83 -3.43 32.40
C PRO A 125 2.39 -2.58 31.20
N SER A 126 2.15 -1.28 31.39
CA SER A 126 1.78 -0.37 30.30
C SER A 126 2.82 -0.33 29.18
N ILE A 127 4.12 -0.34 29.54
CA ILE A 127 5.22 -0.40 28.58
C ILE A 127 5.18 -1.73 27.82
N PHE A 128 4.96 -2.86 28.50
CA PHE A 128 4.87 -4.17 27.84
C PHE A 128 3.68 -4.28 26.89
N TYR A 129 2.51 -3.72 27.25
CA TYR A 129 1.36 -3.70 26.36
C TYR A 129 1.55 -2.82 25.12
N LEU A 130 2.14 -1.62 25.29
CA LEU A 130 2.14 -0.60 24.23
C LEU A 130 3.38 -0.65 23.33
N VAL A 131 4.53 -1.00 23.89
CA VAL A 131 5.82 -0.82 23.21
C VAL A 131 6.35 -2.14 22.67
N ALA A 132 6.11 -3.27 23.36
CA ALA A 132 6.69 -4.54 22.97
C ALA A 132 6.02 -5.13 21.73
N PRO A 133 6.76 -5.41 20.64
CA PRO A 133 6.21 -5.98 19.42
C PRO A 133 6.08 -7.52 19.53
N THR A 134 5.38 -8.01 20.54
CA THR A 134 5.10 -9.44 20.73
C THR A 134 3.80 -9.86 20.02
N ALA A 135 3.63 -11.16 19.75
CA ALA A 135 2.33 -11.66 19.29
C ALA A 135 1.25 -11.44 20.36
N PHE A 136 0.02 -11.21 19.92
CA PHE A 136 -1.11 -10.84 20.79
C PHE A 136 -1.26 -11.72 22.05
N ARG A 137 -1.13 -13.04 21.89
CA ARG A 137 -1.23 -14.01 23.00
C ARG A 137 -0.14 -13.79 24.06
N TRP A 138 1.08 -13.50 23.62
CA TRP A 138 2.21 -13.23 24.51
C TRP A 138 2.09 -11.85 25.15
N THR A 139 1.66 -10.83 24.41
CA THR A 139 1.40 -9.50 24.98
C THR A 139 0.38 -9.56 26.11
N MET A 140 -0.74 -10.28 25.93
CA MET A 140 -1.75 -10.41 26.99
C MET A 140 -1.25 -11.20 28.21
N THR A 141 -0.52 -12.29 27.98
CA THR A 141 -0.03 -13.15 29.08
C THR A 141 1.11 -12.49 29.84
N LEU A 142 2.07 -11.86 29.16
CA LEU A 142 3.20 -11.17 29.79
C LEU A 142 2.77 -9.86 30.44
N GLY A 143 1.85 -9.12 29.83
CA GLY A 143 1.27 -7.92 30.42
C GLY A 143 0.50 -8.22 31.71
N GLY A 144 -0.48 -9.13 31.66
CA GLY A 144 -1.23 -9.55 32.84
C GLY A 144 -0.36 -10.24 33.90
N GLY A 145 0.58 -11.08 33.47
CA GLY A 145 1.56 -11.71 34.35
C GLY A 145 2.48 -10.70 35.03
N CYS A 146 2.95 -9.67 34.31
CA CYS A 146 3.72 -8.57 34.86
C CYS A 146 2.91 -7.80 35.89
N SER A 147 1.64 -7.45 35.60
CA SER A 147 0.77 -6.79 36.58
C SER A 147 0.58 -7.62 37.85
N ALA A 148 0.33 -8.92 37.73
CA ALA A 148 0.20 -9.82 38.87
C ALA A 148 1.51 -9.91 39.68
N LEU A 149 2.64 -9.99 39.00
CA LEU A 149 3.97 -10.06 39.61
C LEU A 149 4.33 -8.75 40.33
N MET A 150 4.02 -7.59 39.74
CA MET A 150 4.22 -6.28 40.35
C MET A 150 3.36 -6.12 41.61
N LEU A 151 2.09 -6.54 41.54
CA LEU A 151 1.18 -6.52 42.69
C LEU A 151 1.70 -7.44 43.80
N ALA A 152 2.11 -8.67 43.48
CA ALA A 152 2.69 -9.60 44.44
C ALA A 152 3.97 -9.04 45.08
N GLY A 153 4.84 -8.42 44.28
CA GLY A 153 6.03 -7.72 44.76
C GLY A 153 5.69 -6.59 45.73
N TYR A 154 4.70 -5.76 45.40
CA TYR A 154 4.24 -4.65 46.26
C TYR A 154 3.63 -5.11 47.58
N LEU A 155 2.82 -6.18 47.55
CA LEU A 155 2.25 -6.77 48.75
C LEU A 155 3.35 -7.34 49.65
N GLY A 156 4.37 -8.00 49.08
CA GLY A 156 5.51 -8.54 49.81
C GLY A 156 5.09 -9.43 51.00
N ARG A 157 5.86 -9.41 52.09
CA ARG A 157 5.54 -10.12 53.35
C ARG A 157 4.86 -9.25 54.42
N GLY A 158 4.44 -8.03 54.07
CA GLY A 158 3.86 -7.08 55.02
C GLY A 158 2.35 -7.26 55.21
N PRO A 159 1.74 -6.58 56.20
CA PRO A 159 0.29 -6.55 56.35
C PRO A 159 -0.37 -5.96 55.10
N PHE A 160 -1.57 -6.45 54.79
CA PHE A 160 -2.33 -6.00 53.63
C PHE A 160 -2.77 -4.54 53.83
N PRO A 161 -2.44 -3.64 52.89
CA PRO A 161 -2.89 -2.25 52.98
C PRO A 161 -4.41 -2.18 52.77
N THR A 162 -5.07 -1.24 53.45
CA THR A 162 -6.52 -0.97 53.29
C THR A 162 -6.88 -0.57 51.85
N THR A 163 -5.92 -0.06 51.08
CA THR A 163 -6.08 0.34 49.67
C THR A 163 -5.99 -0.82 48.68
N LEU A 164 -5.74 -2.06 49.13
CA LEU A 164 -5.55 -3.23 48.27
C LEU A 164 -6.72 -3.46 47.29
N PRO A 165 -8.01 -3.43 47.70
CA PRO A 165 -9.11 -3.65 46.76
C PRO A 165 -9.16 -2.58 45.65
N GLY A 166 -8.89 -1.32 46.00
CA GLY A 166 -8.82 -0.23 45.04
C GLY A 166 -7.66 -0.39 44.06
N LEU A 167 -6.48 -0.79 44.54
CA LEU A 167 -5.32 -1.06 43.70
C LEU A 167 -5.58 -2.21 42.71
N VAL A 168 -6.19 -3.31 43.18
CA VAL A 168 -6.58 -4.44 42.32
C VAL A 168 -7.56 -3.99 41.23
N LEU A 169 -8.59 -3.22 41.60
CA LEU A 169 -9.58 -2.73 40.64
C LEU A 169 -8.93 -1.83 39.57
N VAL A 170 -8.02 -0.94 39.98
CA VAL A 170 -7.27 -0.07 39.06
C VAL A 170 -6.39 -0.90 38.12
N LEU A 171 -5.68 -1.92 38.63
CA LEU A 171 -4.86 -2.82 37.80
C LEU A 171 -5.71 -3.61 36.81
N VAL A 172 -6.87 -4.13 37.21
CA VAL A 172 -7.79 -4.84 36.33
C VAL A 172 -8.31 -3.91 35.23
N MET A 173 -8.75 -2.71 35.60
CA MET A 173 -9.23 -1.71 34.65
C MET A 173 -8.13 -1.30 33.67
N LEU A 174 -6.91 -1.10 34.16
CA LEU A 174 -5.75 -0.76 33.33
C LEU A 174 -5.43 -1.89 32.34
N ASN A 175 -5.38 -3.15 32.79
CA ASN A 175 -5.11 -4.30 31.91
C ASN A 175 -6.20 -4.46 30.84
N PHE A 176 -7.47 -4.24 31.20
CA PHE A 176 -8.57 -4.30 30.24
C PHE A 176 -8.48 -3.18 29.20
N ALA A 177 -8.24 -1.94 29.65
CA ALA A 177 -8.05 -0.80 28.76
C ALA A 177 -6.87 -1.00 27.81
N LEU A 178 -5.71 -1.43 28.32
CA LEU A 178 -4.53 -1.73 27.51
C LEU A 178 -4.77 -2.90 26.56
N GLY A 179 -5.49 -3.93 26.99
CA GLY A 179 -5.93 -5.04 26.15
C GLY A 179 -6.74 -4.58 24.94
N LEU A 180 -7.73 -3.70 25.16
CA LEU A 180 -8.53 -3.11 24.09
C LEU A 180 -7.67 -2.25 23.14
N VAL A 181 -6.75 -1.45 23.67
CA VAL A 181 -5.83 -0.64 22.85
C VAL A 181 -4.98 -1.54 21.95
N VAL A 182 -4.45 -2.66 22.47
CA VAL A 182 -3.67 -3.61 21.67
C VAL A 182 -4.54 -4.27 20.59
N ILE A 183 -5.77 -4.69 20.91
CA ILE A 183 -6.70 -5.28 19.94
C ILE A 183 -7.00 -4.27 18.82
N HIS A 184 -7.34 -3.03 19.19
CA HIS A 184 -7.65 -1.97 18.24
C HIS A 184 -6.45 -1.66 17.36
N GLY A 185 -5.26 -1.50 17.94
CA GLY A 185 -4.02 -1.25 17.22
C GLY A 185 -3.64 -2.38 16.26
N ASN A 186 -3.79 -3.65 16.68
CA ASN A 186 -3.54 -4.79 15.80
C ASN A 186 -4.51 -4.82 14.62
N ARG A 187 -5.80 -4.62 14.87
CA ARG A 187 -6.82 -4.61 13.82
C ARG A 187 -6.59 -3.48 12.82
N LEU A 188 -6.28 -2.27 13.30
CA LEU A 188 -6.01 -1.13 12.44
C LEU A 188 -4.80 -1.39 11.52
N ARG A 189 -3.69 -1.88 12.07
CA ARG A 189 -2.47 -2.22 11.32
C ARG A 189 -2.74 -3.26 10.23
N ARG A 190 -3.62 -4.24 10.48
CA ARG A 190 -3.97 -5.27 9.48
C ARG A 190 -4.86 -4.69 8.38
N LEU A 191 -5.83 -3.84 8.73
CA LEU A 191 -6.71 -3.17 7.77
C LEU A 191 -5.91 -2.27 6.83
N GLU A 192 -5.00 -1.46 7.36
CA GLU A 192 -4.09 -0.61 6.58
C GLU A 192 -3.29 -1.45 5.58
N TRP A 193 -2.69 -2.54 6.03
CA TRP A 193 -1.92 -3.41 5.16
C TRP A 193 -2.78 -4.03 4.04
N THR A 194 -3.99 -4.52 4.35
CA THR A 194 -4.89 -5.05 3.32
C THR A 194 -5.32 -3.98 2.32
N ALA A 195 -5.55 -2.75 2.76
CA ALA A 195 -5.91 -1.65 1.88
C ALA A 195 -4.75 -1.30 0.93
N THR A 196 -3.51 -1.21 1.45
CA THR A 196 -2.33 -0.96 0.63
C THR A 196 -2.07 -2.08 -0.38
N GLN A 197 -2.29 -3.36 -0.02
CA GLN A 197 -2.15 -4.46 -0.97
C GLN A 197 -3.22 -4.40 -2.06
N ALA A 198 -4.49 -4.19 -1.69
CA ALA A 198 -5.58 -4.06 -2.66
C ALA A 198 -5.38 -2.89 -3.63
N GLU A 199 -4.85 -1.75 -3.14
CA GLU A 199 -4.51 -0.61 -3.99
C GLU A 199 -3.40 -0.96 -4.99
N ARG A 200 -2.34 -1.64 -4.54
CA ARG A 200 -1.24 -2.09 -5.42
C ARG A 200 -1.73 -3.07 -6.46
N GLU A 201 -2.52 -4.07 -6.07
CA GLU A 201 -3.09 -5.05 -7.00
C GLU A 201 -4.00 -4.38 -8.04
N ALA A 202 -4.82 -3.41 -7.63
CA ALA A 202 -5.67 -2.66 -8.56
C ALA A 202 -4.82 -1.83 -9.55
N LYS A 203 -3.76 -1.18 -9.07
CA LYS A 203 -2.84 -0.41 -9.91
C LYS A 203 -2.10 -1.29 -10.89
N ASP A 204 -1.63 -2.45 -10.46
CA ASP A 204 -0.92 -3.41 -11.32
C ASP A 204 -1.87 -4.01 -12.36
N ALA A 205 -3.11 -4.36 -11.97
CA ALA A 205 -4.13 -4.83 -12.91
C ALA A 205 -4.49 -3.77 -13.96
N LEU A 206 -4.61 -2.50 -13.56
CA LEU A 206 -4.79 -1.38 -14.49
C LEU A 206 -3.60 -1.24 -15.43
N GLY A 207 -2.36 -1.31 -14.92
CA GLY A 207 -1.14 -1.25 -15.73
C GLY A 207 -1.06 -2.39 -16.75
N VAL A 208 -1.37 -3.62 -16.35
CA VAL A 208 -1.43 -4.79 -17.23
C VAL A 208 -2.50 -4.63 -18.30
N SER A 209 -3.69 -4.16 -17.92
CA SER A 209 -4.78 -3.91 -18.86
C SER A 209 -4.43 -2.81 -19.89
N GLN A 210 -3.87 -1.69 -19.43
CA GLN A 210 -3.41 -0.61 -20.30
C GLN A 210 -2.32 -1.09 -21.27
N ALA A 211 -1.32 -1.85 -20.78
CA ALA A 211 -0.28 -2.42 -21.63
C ALA A 211 -0.84 -3.43 -22.63
N MET A 212 -1.86 -4.20 -22.26
CA MET A 212 -2.53 -5.14 -23.16
C MET A 212 -3.29 -4.41 -24.28
N ILE A 213 -4.07 -3.38 -23.94
CA ILE A 213 -4.76 -2.53 -24.91
C ILE A 213 -3.75 -1.86 -25.86
N GLU A 214 -2.64 -1.36 -25.32
CA GLU A 214 -1.55 -0.77 -26.12
C GLU A 214 -1.00 -1.77 -27.13
N ARG A 215 -0.68 -2.99 -26.69
CA ARG A 215 -0.15 -4.04 -27.56
C ARG A 215 -1.15 -4.45 -28.63
N LEU A 216 -2.43 -4.56 -28.27
CA LEU A 216 -3.50 -4.88 -29.23
C LEU A 216 -3.63 -3.77 -30.27
N PHE A 217 -3.69 -2.50 -29.85
CA PHE A 217 -3.74 -1.35 -30.76
C PHE A 217 -2.58 -1.36 -31.75
N MET A 218 -1.35 -1.58 -31.28
CA MET A 218 -0.14 -1.61 -32.10
C MET A 218 -0.11 -2.79 -33.08
N ALA A 219 -0.63 -3.96 -32.68
CA ALA A 219 -0.60 -5.19 -33.46
C ALA A 219 -1.68 -5.31 -34.55
N VAL A 220 -2.75 -4.49 -34.52
CA VAL A 220 -3.81 -4.53 -35.55
C VAL A 220 -3.19 -4.30 -36.94
N PRO A 221 -3.42 -5.21 -37.93
CA PRO A 221 -2.76 -5.16 -39.24
C PRO A 221 -3.39 -4.15 -40.21
N ILE A 222 -4.22 -3.25 -39.70
CA ILE A 222 -4.90 -2.19 -40.45
C ILE A 222 -4.36 -0.86 -39.92
N PRO A 223 -4.03 0.11 -40.79
CA PRO A 223 -3.65 1.45 -40.34
C PRO A 223 -4.72 2.00 -39.41
N LEU A 224 -4.36 2.28 -38.15
CA LEU A 224 -5.18 2.98 -37.17
C LEU A 224 -4.40 4.18 -36.66
N VAL A 225 -5.08 5.33 -36.68
CA VAL A 225 -4.59 6.58 -36.11
C VAL A 225 -5.60 7.09 -35.09
N VAL A 226 -5.19 7.99 -34.23
CA VAL A 226 -6.04 8.79 -33.35
C VAL A 226 -5.53 10.22 -33.49
N ALA A 227 -6.39 11.17 -33.78
CA ALA A 227 -6.05 12.57 -34.04
C ALA A 227 -6.85 13.52 -33.14
N SER A 228 -6.32 14.70 -32.82
CA SER A 228 -7.06 15.71 -32.06
C SER A 228 -8.23 16.25 -32.89
N ARG A 229 -9.38 16.47 -32.25
CA ARG A 229 -10.54 17.12 -32.88
C ARG A 229 -10.25 18.56 -33.29
N GLU A 230 -9.58 19.30 -32.42
CA GLU A 230 -9.40 20.74 -32.54
C GLU A 230 -8.37 21.07 -33.63
N ASP A 231 -7.23 20.40 -33.58
CA ASP A 231 -6.06 20.75 -34.42
C ASP A 231 -5.80 19.76 -35.56
N GLY A 232 -6.49 18.61 -35.59
CA GLY A 232 -6.25 17.55 -36.57
C GLY A 232 -4.86 16.91 -36.50
N ARG A 233 -4.11 17.10 -35.41
CA ARG A 233 -2.78 16.50 -35.18
C ARG A 233 -2.93 15.02 -34.82
N PHE A 234 -2.08 14.16 -35.36
CA PHE A 234 -2.04 12.76 -34.92
C PHE A 234 -1.51 12.65 -33.49
N LEU A 235 -2.35 12.16 -32.58
CA LEU A 235 -2.02 11.93 -31.19
C LEU A 235 -1.40 10.54 -31.02
N ARG A 236 -1.95 9.53 -31.70
CA ARG A 236 -1.45 8.14 -31.65
C ARG A 236 -1.59 7.44 -33.00
N SER A 237 -0.71 6.48 -33.24
CA SER A 237 -0.72 5.67 -34.46
C SER A 237 -0.16 4.27 -34.19
N ASN A 238 -0.80 3.26 -34.75
CA ASN A 238 -0.33 1.87 -34.66
C ASN A 238 0.78 1.58 -35.68
N ASP A 239 1.36 0.38 -35.62
CA ASP A 239 2.50 0.04 -36.47
C ASP A 239 2.13 -0.16 -37.95
N ALA A 240 0.88 -0.53 -38.25
CA ALA A 240 0.37 -0.54 -39.61
C ALA A 240 0.27 0.89 -40.19
N ALA A 241 -0.21 1.86 -39.41
CA ALA A 241 -0.29 3.26 -39.82
C ALA A 241 1.09 3.87 -40.04
N LYS A 242 2.06 3.61 -39.14
CA LYS A 242 3.44 4.07 -39.32
C LYS A 242 4.09 3.52 -40.59
N ARG A 243 3.81 2.27 -40.95
CA ARG A 243 4.28 1.66 -42.20
C ARG A 243 3.60 2.24 -43.44
N TYR A 244 2.31 2.55 -43.36
CA TYR A 244 1.52 3.05 -44.48
C TYR A 244 1.75 4.54 -44.76
N PHE A 245 1.72 5.39 -43.73
CA PHE A 245 1.84 6.84 -43.84
C PHE A 245 3.25 7.39 -43.68
N GLY A 246 4.19 6.58 -43.22
CA GLY A 246 5.53 7.03 -42.85
C GLY A 246 5.58 7.55 -41.41
N ARG A 247 6.51 7.02 -40.62
CA ARG A 247 6.64 7.34 -39.18
C ARG A 247 6.92 8.82 -38.92
N GLU A 248 7.78 9.44 -39.73
CA GLU A 248 8.14 10.86 -39.58
C GLU A 248 7.02 11.78 -40.04
N GLN A 249 6.33 11.46 -41.13
CA GLN A 249 5.18 12.24 -41.59
C GLN A 249 4.06 12.27 -40.55
N LEU A 250 3.73 11.15 -39.90
CA LEU A 250 2.70 11.13 -38.85
C LEU A 250 3.07 11.94 -37.60
N ALA A 251 4.35 12.23 -37.35
CA ALA A 251 4.78 13.00 -36.19
C ALA A 251 4.55 14.51 -36.38
N THR A 252 4.56 15.01 -37.62
CA THR A 252 4.48 16.45 -37.94
C THR A 252 3.25 16.83 -38.76
N ALA A 253 2.64 15.90 -39.46
CA ALA A 253 1.49 16.16 -40.34
C ALA A 253 0.17 16.24 -39.56
N ARG A 254 -0.76 16.99 -40.13
CA ARG A 254 -2.18 16.98 -39.75
C ARG A 254 -2.99 16.09 -40.68
N VAL A 255 -4.18 15.69 -40.24
CA VAL A 255 -5.15 14.98 -41.08
C VAL A 255 -5.41 15.70 -42.41
N SER A 256 -5.40 17.04 -42.40
CA SER A 256 -5.55 17.88 -43.60
C SER A 256 -4.43 17.72 -44.63
N ASP A 257 -3.21 17.40 -44.19
CA ASP A 257 -2.03 17.38 -45.05
C ASP A 257 -1.94 16.07 -45.86
N ILE A 258 -2.67 15.04 -45.39
CA ILE A 258 -2.70 13.70 -45.98
C ILE A 258 -3.89 13.52 -46.95
N LEU A 259 -4.97 14.28 -46.76
CA LEU A 259 -6.16 14.27 -47.62
C LEU A 259 -5.94 15.13 -48.88
N PHE A 260 -6.24 14.61 -50.07
CA PHE A 260 -5.97 15.32 -51.33
C PHE A 260 -7.00 16.39 -51.70
N ALA A 261 -8.27 16.22 -51.33
CA ALA A 261 -9.35 17.12 -51.75
C ALA A 261 -9.93 17.92 -50.58
N GLU A 262 -9.95 19.25 -50.73
CA GLU A 262 -10.57 20.18 -49.77
C GLU A 262 -12.09 19.94 -49.61
N ARG A 263 -12.71 19.29 -50.60
CA ARG A 263 -14.09 18.82 -50.51
C ARG A 263 -14.24 17.65 -49.54
N ASP A 264 -13.39 16.64 -49.66
CA ASP A 264 -13.41 15.44 -48.81
C ASP A 264 -13.12 15.82 -47.35
N ARG A 265 -12.20 16.77 -47.14
CA ARG A 265 -11.91 17.35 -45.82
C ARG A 265 -13.14 17.96 -45.16
N ARG A 266 -13.85 18.87 -45.86
CA ARG A 266 -15.04 19.54 -45.33
C ARG A 266 -16.18 18.56 -45.07
N GLU A 267 -16.33 17.54 -45.92
CA GLU A 267 -17.37 16.53 -45.76
C GLU A 267 -17.10 15.59 -44.58
N ILE A 268 -15.84 15.20 -44.36
CA ILE A 268 -15.42 14.39 -43.21
C ILE A 268 -15.58 15.17 -41.90
N LEU A 269 -15.12 16.43 -41.85
CA LEU A 269 -15.30 17.26 -40.65
C LEU A 269 -16.78 17.51 -40.35
N GLY A 270 -17.58 17.89 -41.36
CA GLY A 270 -19.00 18.15 -41.18
C GLY A 270 -19.80 16.93 -40.73
N ARG A 271 -19.48 15.73 -41.23
CA ARG A 271 -20.15 14.50 -40.77
C ARG A 271 -19.73 14.09 -39.36
N LEU A 272 -18.46 14.26 -38.99
CA LEU A 272 -18.00 14.05 -37.61
C LEU A 272 -18.62 15.07 -36.64
N GLU A 273 -18.87 16.31 -37.07
CA GLU A 273 -19.57 17.32 -36.28
C GLU A 273 -21.04 16.98 -36.04
N GLN A 274 -21.73 16.46 -37.06
CA GLN A 274 -23.16 16.20 -36.98
C GLN A 274 -23.53 14.84 -36.39
N GLN A 275 -22.71 13.81 -36.63
CA GLN A 275 -23.08 12.40 -36.34
C GLN A 275 -22.08 11.68 -35.42
N ASP A 276 -20.96 12.33 -35.06
CA ASP A 276 -19.85 11.77 -34.27
C ASP A 276 -19.27 10.44 -34.79
N GLN A 277 -19.64 10.06 -36.02
CA GLN A 277 -19.22 8.84 -36.69
C GLN A 277 -19.31 9.01 -38.21
N ILE A 278 -18.36 8.40 -38.89
CA ILE A 278 -18.35 8.22 -40.34
C ILE A 278 -18.02 6.76 -40.62
N SER A 279 -18.82 6.11 -41.44
CA SER A 279 -18.54 4.75 -41.89
C SER A 279 -18.47 4.70 -43.40
N GLY A 280 -17.42 4.08 -43.93
CA GLY A 280 -17.33 3.74 -45.35
C GLY A 280 -17.20 4.95 -46.30
N TYR A 281 -16.56 6.05 -45.87
CA TYR A 281 -16.34 7.20 -46.75
C TYR A 281 -15.12 6.97 -47.63
N GLU A 282 -15.32 6.86 -48.94
CA GLU A 282 -14.23 6.73 -49.91
C GLU A 282 -13.55 8.08 -50.14
N ALA A 283 -12.24 8.15 -49.92
CA ALA A 283 -11.44 9.36 -50.12
C ALA A 283 -10.09 9.04 -50.77
N GLN A 284 -9.43 10.06 -51.32
CA GLN A 284 -8.06 9.96 -51.81
C GLN A 284 -7.07 10.50 -50.79
N MET A 285 -6.08 9.67 -50.43
CA MET A 285 -5.04 10.04 -49.47
C MET A 285 -3.63 9.78 -50.00
N ARG A 286 -2.66 10.47 -49.39
CA ARG A 286 -1.23 10.32 -49.68
C ARG A 286 -0.62 9.27 -48.75
N ASP A 287 0.03 8.25 -49.31
CA ASP A 287 0.85 7.32 -48.52
C ASP A 287 2.24 7.93 -48.20
N GLY A 288 3.04 7.26 -47.37
CA GLY A 288 4.37 7.75 -46.96
C GLY A 288 5.37 7.92 -48.12
N ALA A 289 5.14 7.24 -49.25
CA ALA A 289 5.92 7.39 -50.49
C ALA A 289 5.43 8.54 -51.37
N GLY A 290 4.36 9.24 -50.97
CA GLY A 290 3.76 10.34 -51.72
C GLY A 290 2.76 9.91 -52.79
N ALA A 291 2.46 8.61 -52.91
CA ALA A 291 1.55 8.10 -53.93
C ALA A 291 0.08 8.29 -53.53
N ARG A 292 -0.78 8.48 -54.54
CA ARG A 292 -2.23 8.59 -54.38
C ARG A 292 -2.83 7.21 -54.19
N ARG A 293 -3.59 7.03 -53.11
CA ARG A 293 -4.31 5.79 -52.82
C ARG A 293 -5.78 6.10 -52.55
N ASP A 294 -6.65 5.31 -53.18
CA ASP A 294 -8.06 5.28 -52.82
C ASP A 294 -8.20 4.47 -51.53
N VAL A 295 -8.81 5.09 -50.52
CA VAL A 295 -8.99 4.49 -49.20
C VAL A 295 -10.43 4.64 -48.73
N LEU A 296 -10.90 3.61 -48.05
CA LEU A 296 -12.15 3.66 -47.31
C LEU A 296 -11.86 4.14 -45.89
N ILE A 297 -12.39 5.30 -45.50
CA ILE A 297 -12.26 5.90 -44.17
C ILE A 297 -13.50 5.57 -43.34
N THR A 298 -13.29 4.85 -42.25
CA THR A 298 -14.23 4.80 -41.11
C THR A 298 -13.61 5.61 -39.99
N ALA A 299 -14.34 6.52 -39.35
CA ALA A 299 -13.89 7.29 -38.19
C ALA A 299 -15.02 7.31 -37.15
N THR A 300 -14.68 7.27 -35.87
CA THR A 300 -15.64 7.39 -34.77
C THR A 300 -15.04 8.31 -33.71
N GLY A 301 -15.86 9.20 -33.17
CA GLY A 301 -15.49 10.03 -32.05
C GLY A 301 -15.42 9.22 -30.77
N VAL A 302 -14.35 9.42 -29.99
CA VAL A 302 -14.18 8.75 -28.71
C VAL A 302 -13.84 9.83 -27.68
N PRO A 303 -14.53 9.88 -26.52
CA PRO A 303 -14.23 10.85 -25.47
C PRO A 303 -13.01 10.40 -24.67
N ILE A 304 -11.82 10.48 -25.27
CA ILE A 304 -10.53 10.32 -24.59
C ILE A 304 -9.74 11.60 -24.84
N ASP A 305 -9.60 12.47 -23.83
CA ASP A 305 -8.84 13.73 -23.91
C ASP A 305 -9.06 14.55 -25.21
N GLY A 306 -10.31 14.59 -25.71
CA GLY A 306 -10.67 15.34 -26.94
C GLY A 306 -10.15 14.75 -28.26
N ALA A 307 -9.76 13.48 -28.28
CA ALA A 307 -9.15 12.82 -29.44
C ALA A 307 -10.18 12.09 -30.35
N LEU A 308 -10.27 12.52 -31.61
CA LEU A 308 -11.09 11.93 -32.67
C LEU A 308 -10.34 10.90 -33.54
N ALA A 309 -11.13 9.99 -34.12
CA ALA A 309 -10.86 9.29 -35.37
C ALA A 309 -9.89 8.12 -35.33
N VAL A 310 -10.42 6.94 -35.01
CA VAL A 310 -9.88 5.65 -35.51
C VAL A 310 -10.15 5.58 -37.01
N SER A 311 -9.22 6.02 -37.85
CA SER A 311 -9.32 5.84 -39.30
C SER A 311 -8.98 4.41 -39.67
N ARG A 312 -9.96 3.61 -40.13
CA ARG A 312 -9.68 2.42 -40.94
C ARG A 312 -9.30 2.93 -42.33
N ALA A 313 -8.20 2.46 -42.91
CA ALA A 313 -7.89 2.65 -44.33
C ALA A 313 -7.71 1.27 -44.95
N SER A 314 -8.69 0.80 -45.71
CA SER A 314 -8.54 -0.37 -46.57
C SER A 314 -8.36 0.09 -48.01
N SER A 315 -7.27 -0.33 -48.66
CA SER A 315 -7.09 -0.14 -50.09
C SER A 315 -8.20 -0.88 -50.83
N THR A 316 -9.06 -0.13 -51.50
CA THR A 316 -9.97 -0.70 -52.49
C THR A 316 -9.19 -0.90 -53.79
N SER A 317 -9.24 -2.12 -54.34
CA SER A 317 -8.75 -2.42 -55.68
C SER A 317 -9.47 -1.51 -56.70
N PRO A 318 -8.87 -1.11 -57.84
CA PRO A 318 -9.43 -0.13 -58.79
C PRO A 318 -10.77 -0.51 -59.47
N ILE A 319 -11.42 -1.60 -59.06
CA ILE A 319 -12.55 -2.21 -59.75
C ILE A 319 -13.90 -1.53 -59.39
N ALA A 320 -14.00 -0.76 -58.29
CA ALA A 320 -15.29 -0.19 -57.85
C ALA A 320 -15.78 1.03 -58.67
N ARG A 321 -14.95 1.63 -59.52
CA ARG A 321 -15.31 2.85 -60.28
C ARG A 321 -16.34 2.63 -61.41
N ARG A 322 -16.78 1.39 -61.69
CA ARG A 322 -17.73 1.09 -62.78
C ARG A 322 -19.23 1.16 -62.42
N LEU A 323 -19.61 1.47 -61.18
CA LEU A 323 -21.03 1.44 -60.76
C LEU A 323 -21.59 2.78 -60.24
N ARG A 324 -21.15 3.93 -60.79
CA ARG A 324 -21.95 5.17 -60.70
C ARG A 324 -22.77 5.35 -61.99
N PRO A 325 -24.12 5.42 -61.92
CA PRO A 325 -24.91 5.84 -63.07
C PRO A 325 -24.62 7.32 -63.37
N ALA A 326 -24.50 7.65 -64.65
CA ALA A 326 -24.30 9.02 -65.12
C ALA A 326 -25.48 9.93 -64.70
N PRO A 327 -25.24 11.22 -64.37
CA PRO A 327 -26.32 12.14 -64.08
C PRO A 327 -27.14 12.39 -65.35
N GLY A 328 -28.42 12.01 -65.30
CA GLY A 328 -29.37 12.14 -66.39
C GLY A 328 -29.49 13.57 -66.92
N GLY A 329 -29.45 13.68 -68.24
CA GLY A 329 -29.57 14.94 -68.96
C GLY A 329 -30.92 15.63 -68.75
N ARG A 330 -30.87 16.94 -68.54
CA ARG A 330 -32.01 17.85 -68.60
C ARG A 330 -32.71 17.74 -69.97
N ARG A 331 -33.98 17.33 -70.00
CA ARG A 331 -34.90 17.70 -71.09
C ARG A 331 -35.73 18.90 -70.65
N ARG A 332 -35.53 20.01 -71.38
CA ARG A 332 -36.43 21.17 -71.42
C ARG A 332 -37.77 20.74 -72.03
N MET A 333 -38.87 21.26 -71.51
CA MET A 333 -40.12 21.40 -72.25
C MET A 333 -40.76 22.76 -71.89
N THR A 334 -40.50 23.75 -72.73
CA THR A 334 -41.49 24.74 -73.18
C THR A 334 -42.49 23.97 -74.05
N THR A 335 -43.81 24.17 -74.03
CA THR A 335 -44.64 25.38 -73.87
C THR A 335 -46.02 24.91 -73.40
#